data_AF-A0A7J8Q8A6-F1
#
_entry.id   AF-A0A7J8Q8A6-F1
#
_cell.length_a   1.000
_cell.length_b   1.000
_cell.length_c   1.000
_cell.angle_alpha   90.00
_cell.angle_beta   90.00
_cell.angle_gamma   90.00
#
_symmetry.space_group_name_H-M   'P 1'
#
loop_
_entity.id
_entity.type
_entity.pdbx_description
1 polymer ?
#
loop_
_entity_poly.entity_id
_entity_poly.type
_entity_poly.pdbx_seq_one_letter_code
_entity_poly.pdbx_strand_id
1 'polypeptide(L)'
;MDENPSVLVVSRCGPSSDAPGVLSFVDTYTGKELSSLSLDHAVVQVIPLPYTDSTEQRLHLLINADKHAHLYPKTSEALSIFKREFLNIYWYSVEDQNGIIKGHALKCKCTGEVADEFCFDTRDLWSVVFPSESEKIVATVTRKLNEVVHTQAKVVADQDVMYKYISRNLLFVATVAPKGSGEIGSVTPEESWLVAYLIDTVTGRILHRVTHHGLQGPVHAVFSENWVVYHYFNLRAHRYEMSVIEIYDQSRADNKDVWKLVLGKHNLTSPISLFSRPEVITKSQSYFFTHSLKAIAVTSTAKGITSKQLLLGTIGDQVLALDKRFLDPRRTVNPTQAEKEEGIIPLTDSLPIIPQ
;
A
#
# COMPACT_ATOMS: atom_id res chain seq x y z
N MET A 1 -7.18 -33.15 -5.06
CA MET A 1 -6.78 -32.04 -4.17
C MET A 1 -6.91 -32.62 -2.78
N ASP A 2 -5.87 -33.32 -2.34
CA ASP A 2 -5.99 -34.31 -1.26
C ASP A 2 -5.23 -33.86 0.00
N GLU A 3 -4.68 -32.65 -0.01
CA GLU A 3 -3.97 -32.06 1.13
C GLU A 3 -4.83 -31.02 1.84
N ASN A 4 -4.76 -31.02 3.17
CA ASN A 4 -5.44 -30.03 3.98
C ASN A 4 -4.81 -28.64 3.79
N PRO A 5 -5.63 -27.56 3.79
CA PRO A 5 -5.11 -26.20 3.73
C PRO A 5 -4.20 -25.92 4.94
N SER A 6 -2.98 -25.45 4.65
CA SER A 6 -1.99 -25.09 5.66
C SER A 6 -1.66 -23.60 5.60
N VAL A 7 -1.24 -23.05 6.74
CA VAL A 7 -0.73 -21.69 6.87
C VAL A 7 0.73 -21.74 7.31
N LEU A 8 1.55 -20.94 6.64
CA LEU A 8 2.93 -20.68 7.04
C LEU A 8 2.95 -19.56 8.08
N VAL A 9 3.44 -19.89 9.27
CA VAL A 9 3.75 -18.94 10.33
C VAL A 9 5.26 -18.75 10.37
N VAL A 10 5.71 -17.52 10.17
CA VAL A 10 7.12 -17.15 10.31
C VAL A 10 7.29 -16.42 11.63
N SER A 11 8.14 -16.96 12.49
CA SER A 11 8.42 -16.41 13.82
C SER A 11 9.92 -16.16 13.99
N ARG A 12 10.28 -15.34 14.97
CA ARG A 12 11.65 -15.04 15.34
C ARG A 12 11.86 -15.33 16.82
N CYS A 13 12.93 -16.05 17.15
CA CYS A 13 13.22 -16.42 18.53
C CYS A 13 13.91 -15.27 19.30
N GLY A 14 13.12 -14.37 19.87
CA GLY A 14 13.61 -13.36 20.81
C GLY A 14 13.66 -11.92 20.27
N PRO A 15 14.06 -10.95 21.12
CA PRO A 15 13.96 -9.53 20.82
C PRO A 15 15.05 -9.01 19.88
N SER A 16 16.15 -9.76 19.67
CA SER A 16 17.23 -9.38 18.76
C SER A 16 16.82 -9.51 17.30
N SER A 17 17.18 -8.53 16.45
CA SER A 17 17.02 -8.58 14.99
C SER A 17 17.69 -9.77 14.33
N ASP A 18 18.74 -10.29 14.97
CA ASP A 18 19.65 -11.26 14.38
C ASP A 18 19.33 -12.69 14.83
N ALA A 19 18.28 -12.86 15.62
CA ALA A 19 17.86 -14.18 16.07
C ALA A 19 17.33 -15.03 14.89
N PRO A 20 17.63 -16.34 14.88
CA PRO A 20 17.19 -17.23 13.83
C PRO A 20 15.67 -17.24 13.69
N GLY A 21 15.20 -17.27 12.45
CA GLY A 21 13.79 -17.44 12.12
C GLY A 21 13.33 -18.88 12.31
N VAL A 22 12.05 -19.08 12.60
CA VAL A 22 11.41 -20.40 12.62
C VAL A 22 10.19 -20.36 11.72
N LEU A 23 10.11 -21.31 10.80
CA LEU A 23 8.96 -21.55 9.93
C LEU A 23 8.12 -22.67 10.53
N SER A 24 6.85 -22.41 10.83
CA SER A 24 5.90 -23.41 11.32
C SER A 24 4.74 -23.53 10.35
N PHE A 25 4.42 -24.76 9.94
CA PHE A 25 3.26 -25.08 9.10
C PHE A 25 2.13 -25.54 9.99
N VAL A 26 1.02 -24.83 9.95
CA VAL A 26 -0.15 -25.12 10.79
C VAL A 26 -1.31 -25.53 9.89
N ASP A 27 -1.89 -26.68 10.18
CA ASP A 27 -3.13 -27.12 9.55
C ASP A 27 -4.26 -26.19 9.98
N THR A 28 -4.93 -25.57 9.00
CA THR A 28 -5.95 -24.54 9.29
C THR A 28 -7.24 -25.09 9.87
N TYR A 29 -7.52 -26.39 9.69
CA TYR A 29 -8.73 -27.03 10.19
C TYR A 29 -8.55 -27.50 11.64
N THR A 30 -7.41 -28.14 11.93
CA THR A 30 -7.14 -28.72 13.25
C THR A 30 -6.39 -27.77 14.18
N GLY A 31 -5.73 -26.74 13.64
CA GLY A 31 -4.81 -25.87 14.39
C GLY A 31 -3.52 -26.56 14.83
N LYS A 32 -3.29 -27.79 14.39
CA LYS A 32 -2.09 -28.56 14.75
C LYS A 32 -0.91 -28.14 13.87
N GLU A 33 0.25 -27.99 14.49
CA GLU A 33 1.51 -27.84 13.77
C GLU A 33 1.85 -29.15 13.04
N LEU A 34 1.94 -29.06 11.71
CA LEU A 34 2.29 -30.16 10.81
C LEU A 34 3.80 -30.39 10.79
N SER A 35 4.56 -29.29 10.67
CA SER A 35 6.02 -29.32 10.65
C SER A 35 6.60 -27.97 11.06
N SER A 36 7.82 -27.98 11.57
CA SER A 36 8.59 -26.78 11.86
C SER A 36 10.02 -26.91 11.34
N LEU A 37 10.57 -25.78 10.91
CA LEU A 37 11.92 -25.66 10.40
C LEU A 37 12.58 -24.45 11.04
N SER A 38 13.65 -24.68 11.78
CA SER A 38 14.54 -23.61 12.23
C SER A 38 15.44 -23.17 11.09
N LEU A 39 15.46 -21.87 10.83
CA LEU A 39 16.39 -21.25 9.90
C LEU A 39 17.69 -20.90 10.63
N ASP A 40 18.77 -20.99 9.89
CA ASP A 40 20.13 -20.60 10.25
C ASP A 40 20.37 -19.08 10.13
N HIS A 41 19.36 -18.34 9.68
CA HIS A 41 19.39 -16.89 9.48
C HIS A 41 18.14 -16.22 10.08
N ALA A 42 18.28 -14.94 10.42
CA ALA A 42 17.14 -14.11 10.81
C ALA A 42 16.26 -13.80 9.60
N VAL A 43 14.95 -13.71 9.81
CA VAL A 43 13.99 -13.28 8.77
C VAL A 43 13.45 -11.90 9.13
N VAL A 44 13.72 -10.92 8.27
CA VAL A 44 13.26 -9.53 8.42
C VAL A 44 11.94 -9.31 7.71
N GLN A 45 11.78 -9.89 6.51
CA GLN A 45 10.60 -9.67 5.69
C GLN A 45 10.23 -10.94 4.91
N VAL A 46 8.92 -11.18 4.80
CA VAL A 46 8.35 -12.28 4.02
C VAL A 46 7.59 -11.70 2.84
N ILE A 47 7.95 -12.10 1.63
CA ILE A 47 7.35 -11.62 0.39
C ILE A 47 6.65 -12.79 -0.30
N PRO A 48 5.31 -12.85 -0.29
CA PRO A 48 4.58 -13.88 -1.03
C PRO A 48 4.68 -13.61 -2.53
N LEU A 49 5.15 -14.60 -3.29
CA LEU A 49 5.18 -14.55 -4.74
C LEU A 49 3.83 -14.95 -5.33
N PRO A 50 3.46 -14.48 -6.53
CA PRO A 50 2.19 -14.83 -7.18
C PRO A 50 2.19 -16.24 -7.79
N TYR A 51 3.25 -17.02 -7.59
CA TYR A 51 3.44 -18.33 -8.19
C TYR A 51 3.14 -19.45 -7.18
N THR A 52 2.63 -20.56 -7.70
CA THR A 52 2.41 -21.81 -6.96
C THR A 52 3.14 -22.94 -7.66
N ASP A 53 3.58 -23.94 -6.89
CA ASP A 53 4.10 -25.19 -7.45
C ASP A 53 2.98 -26.19 -7.79
N SER A 54 3.34 -27.40 -8.21
CA SER A 54 2.42 -28.48 -8.56
C SER A 54 1.53 -28.94 -7.39
N THR A 55 1.95 -28.67 -6.15
CA THR A 55 1.17 -28.94 -4.93
C THR A 55 0.27 -27.77 -4.52
N GLU A 56 0.11 -26.77 -5.39
CA GLU A 56 -0.61 -25.52 -5.12
C GLU A 56 -0.04 -24.71 -3.94
N GLN A 57 1.19 -25.01 -3.51
CA GLN A 57 1.86 -24.28 -2.46
C GLN A 57 2.41 -22.98 -3.03
N ARG A 58 2.04 -21.85 -2.42
CA ARG A 58 2.54 -20.53 -2.83
C ARG A 58 4.03 -20.40 -2.50
N LEU A 59 4.80 -19.86 -3.44
CA LEU A 59 6.21 -19.53 -3.23
C LEU A 59 6.35 -18.24 -2.41
N HIS A 60 7.37 -18.18 -1.57
CA HIS A 60 7.69 -17.05 -0.69
C HIS A 60 9.18 -16.74 -0.78
N LEU A 61 9.53 -15.46 -0.68
CA LEU A 61 10.91 -15.02 -0.45
C LEU A 61 11.04 -14.55 0.99
N LEU A 62 12.02 -15.12 1.68
CA LEU A 62 12.40 -14.74 3.03
C LEU A 62 13.65 -13.88 2.94
N ILE A 63 13.53 -12.60 3.30
CA ILE A 63 14.65 -11.67 3.30
C ILE A 63 15.32 -11.70 4.66
N ASN A 64 16.63 -11.93 4.68
CA ASN A 64 17.41 -11.96 5.90
C ASN A 64 17.94 -10.57 6.32
N ALA A 65 18.61 -10.50 7.48
CA ALA A 65 19.21 -9.25 7.98
C ALA A 65 20.29 -8.67 7.04
N ASP A 66 21.04 -9.55 6.37
CA ASP A 66 22.07 -9.19 5.37
C ASP A 66 21.49 -8.85 3.99
N LYS A 67 20.14 -8.83 3.86
CA LYS A 67 19.40 -8.57 2.62
C LYS A 67 19.54 -9.67 1.56
N HIS A 68 20.01 -10.86 1.89
CA HIS A 68 19.88 -12.02 1.01
C HIS A 68 18.44 -12.54 1.02
N ALA A 69 17.99 -13.01 -0.13
CA ALA A 69 16.66 -13.55 -0.33
C ALA A 69 16.72 -15.08 -0.42
N HIS A 70 16.03 -15.75 0.48
CA HIS A 70 15.91 -17.22 0.49
C HIS A 70 14.56 -17.63 -0.09
N LEU A 71 14.58 -18.50 -1.10
CA LEU A 71 13.38 -19.04 -1.73
C LEU A 71 12.80 -20.19 -0.89
N TYR A 72 11.49 -20.12 -0.67
CA TYR A 72 10.72 -21.18 -0.05
C TYR A 72 9.45 -21.46 -0.86
N PRO A 73 9.00 -22.71 -1.04
CA PRO A 73 9.61 -23.97 -0.60
C PRO A 73 10.95 -24.27 -1.28
N LYS A 74 11.83 -25.01 -0.59
CA LYS A 74 13.14 -25.44 -1.13
C LYS A 74 12.98 -26.68 -2.04
N THR A 75 12.25 -26.54 -3.14
CA THR A 75 12.03 -27.60 -4.15
C THR A 75 12.63 -27.23 -5.50
N SER A 76 13.06 -28.23 -6.28
CA SER A 76 13.61 -28.01 -7.62
C SER A 76 12.60 -27.38 -8.58
N GLU A 77 11.31 -27.73 -8.43
CA GLU A 77 10.21 -27.12 -9.17
C GLU A 77 10.07 -25.64 -8.84
N ALA A 78 9.99 -25.28 -7.55
CA ALA A 78 9.89 -23.88 -7.13
C ALA A 78 11.08 -23.05 -7.66
N LEU A 79 12.29 -23.62 -7.62
CA LEU A 79 13.48 -22.99 -8.18
C LEU A 79 13.38 -22.78 -9.69
N SER A 80 12.80 -23.74 -10.43
CA SER A 80 12.62 -23.61 -11.89
C SER A 80 11.62 -22.52 -12.26
N ILE A 81 10.51 -22.43 -11.51
CA ILE A 81 9.48 -21.39 -11.68
C ILE A 81 10.08 -20.02 -11.37
N PHE A 82 10.79 -19.92 -10.25
CA PHE A 82 11.45 -18.70 -9.80
C PHE A 82 12.50 -18.21 -10.80
N LYS A 83 13.35 -19.09 -11.34
CA LYS A 83 14.39 -18.75 -12.31
C LYS A 83 13.83 -18.11 -13.59
N ARG A 84 12.62 -18.50 -14.03
CA ARG A 84 11.97 -17.90 -15.21
C ARG A 84 11.63 -16.42 -15.00
N GLU A 85 11.30 -16.05 -13.78
CA GLU A 85 10.80 -14.71 -13.43
C GLU A 85 11.81 -13.90 -12.59
N PHE A 86 13.03 -14.42 -12.44
CA PHE A 86 14.06 -13.89 -11.56
C PHE A 86 14.32 -12.38 -11.73
N LEU A 87 14.30 -11.90 -12.97
CA LEU A 87 14.56 -10.49 -13.30
C LEU A 87 13.36 -9.56 -13.06
N ASN A 88 12.18 -10.10 -12.77
CA ASN A 88 10.93 -9.36 -12.58
C ASN A 88 10.56 -9.20 -11.11
N ILE A 89 11.42 -9.66 -10.18
CA ILE A 89 11.15 -9.63 -8.75
C ILE A 89 11.93 -8.48 -8.11
N TYR A 90 11.17 -7.58 -7.49
CA TYR A 90 11.66 -6.41 -6.80
C TYR A 90 11.08 -6.39 -5.39
N TRP A 91 11.84 -5.82 -4.46
CA TRP A 91 11.37 -5.58 -3.11
C TRP A 91 11.91 -4.25 -2.60
N TYR A 92 11.35 -3.75 -1.50
CA TYR A 92 11.78 -2.49 -0.91
C TYR A 92 11.89 -2.65 0.61
N SER A 93 12.84 -1.90 1.18
CA SER A 93 13.05 -1.79 2.63
C SER A 93 12.78 -0.37 3.08
N VAL A 94 12.11 -0.21 4.22
CA VAL A 94 11.87 1.09 4.87
C VAL A 94 12.67 1.12 6.17
N GLU A 95 13.64 2.02 6.25
CA GLU A 95 14.45 2.30 7.44
C GLU A 95 13.87 3.57 8.12
N ASP A 96 12.80 3.42 8.90
CA ASP A 96 12.05 4.56 9.48
C ASP A 96 12.92 5.51 10.32
N GLN A 97 13.85 4.96 11.11
CA GLN A 97 14.72 5.75 11.99
C GLN A 97 15.73 6.61 11.22
N ASN A 98 16.25 6.08 10.12
CA ASN A 98 17.21 6.77 9.27
C ASN A 98 16.53 7.65 8.21
N GLY A 99 15.21 7.51 8.03
CA GLY A 99 14.46 8.18 6.98
C GLY A 99 14.85 7.68 5.58
N ILE A 100 15.21 6.40 5.42
CA ILE A 100 15.70 5.89 4.13
C ILE A 100 14.77 4.80 3.61
N ILE A 101 14.32 4.94 2.37
CA ILE A 101 13.62 3.89 1.63
C ILE A 101 14.53 3.43 0.50
N LYS A 102 14.73 2.13 0.38
CA LYS A 102 15.55 1.53 -0.69
C LYS A 102 14.73 0.52 -1.47
N GLY A 103 14.91 0.50 -2.78
CA GLY A 103 14.44 -0.57 -3.64
C GLY A 103 15.58 -1.48 -4.04
N HIS A 104 15.27 -2.76 -4.11
CA HIS A 104 16.20 -3.84 -4.32
C HIS A 104 15.72 -4.74 -5.45
N ALA A 105 16.66 -5.28 -6.21
CA ALA A 105 16.41 -6.36 -7.16
C ALA A 105 17.27 -7.57 -6.83
N LEU A 106 16.81 -8.74 -7.26
CA LEU A 106 17.59 -9.96 -7.17
C LEU A 106 18.73 -9.93 -8.22
N LYS A 107 19.92 -10.40 -7.85
CA LYS A 107 21.14 -10.31 -8.65
C LYS A 107 21.65 -11.67 -9.11
N CYS A 108 22.17 -12.47 -8.20
CA CYS A 108 22.78 -13.76 -8.47
C CYS A 108 22.57 -14.70 -7.28
N LYS A 109 22.95 -15.98 -7.43
CA LYS A 109 23.00 -16.88 -6.28
C LYS A 109 24.00 -16.34 -5.25
N CYS A 110 23.73 -16.55 -3.97
CA CYS A 110 24.65 -16.20 -2.90
C CYS A 110 25.99 -16.92 -3.09
N THR A 111 27.10 -16.19 -2.92
CA THR A 111 28.45 -16.76 -2.96
C THR A 111 28.94 -16.98 -1.54
N GLY A 112 28.83 -18.21 -1.04
CA GLY A 112 29.29 -18.62 0.29
C GLY A 112 29.87 -20.03 0.30
N GLU A 113 30.58 -20.40 1.38
CA GLU A 113 31.23 -21.72 1.55
C GLU A 113 30.25 -22.90 1.53
N VAL A 114 28.97 -22.65 1.83
CA VAL A 114 27.85 -23.58 1.64
C VAL A 114 26.96 -23.00 0.55
N ALA A 115 27.02 -23.56 -0.66
CA ALA A 115 26.18 -23.14 -1.77
C ALA A 115 24.72 -23.56 -1.51
N ASP A 116 23.96 -22.74 -0.76
CA ASP A 116 22.51 -22.88 -0.73
C ASP A 116 21.95 -22.44 -2.08
N GLU A 117 21.51 -23.41 -2.89
CA GLU A 117 20.95 -23.16 -4.22
C GLU A 117 19.71 -22.26 -4.21
N PHE A 118 19.09 -22.09 -3.04
CA PHE A 118 17.89 -21.32 -2.81
C PHE A 118 18.17 -19.93 -2.24
N CYS A 119 19.44 -19.55 -2.06
CA CYS A 119 19.84 -18.22 -1.60
C CYS A 119 20.22 -17.32 -2.78
N PHE A 120 19.72 -16.08 -2.77
CA PHE A 120 19.98 -15.08 -3.79
C PHE A 120 20.44 -13.76 -3.18
N ASP A 121 21.54 -13.22 -3.73
CA ASP A 121 22.03 -11.89 -3.41
C ASP A 121 21.08 -10.84 -3.99
N THR A 122 20.91 -9.76 -3.25
CA THR A 122 20.17 -8.59 -3.71
C THR A 122 21.14 -7.47 -4.08
N ARG A 123 20.68 -6.56 -4.94
CA ARG A 123 21.38 -5.32 -5.28
C ARG A 123 20.45 -4.14 -5.04
N ASP A 124 21.00 -3.08 -4.46
CA ASP A 124 20.33 -1.80 -4.32
C ASP A 124 20.13 -1.18 -5.73
N LEU A 125 18.92 -0.75 -6.03
CA LEU A 125 18.57 -0.10 -7.31
C LEU A 125 18.41 1.40 -7.17
N TRP A 126 17.68 1.83 -6.15
CA TRP A 126 17.34 3.22 -5.89
C TRP A 126 17.21 3.45 -4.40
N SER A 127 17.40 4.69 -3.97
CA SER A 127 17.18 5.11 -2.60
C SER A 127 16.52 6.48 -2.56
N VAL A 128 15.50 6.61 -1.72
CA VAL A 128 14.88 7.88 -1.34
C VAL A 128 15.28 8.16 0.10
N VAL A 129 15.93 9.31 0.32
CA VAL A 129 16.41 9.73 1.63
C VAL A 129 15.60 10.95 2.08
N PHE A 130 14.98 10.83 3.24
CA PHE A 130 14.31 11.89 3.96
C PHE A 130 15.26 12.38 5.07
N PRO A 131 15.83 13.58 4.96
CA PRO A 131 16.80 14.06 5.93
C PRO A 131 16.15 14.17 7.32
N SER A 132 16.77 13.53 8.33
CA SER A 132 16.27 13.47 9.71
C SER A 132 16.08 14.84 10.36
N GLU A 133 16.81 15.86 9.88
CA GLU A 133 16.71 17.24 10.33
C GLU A 133 15.41 17.92 9.88
N SER A 134 14.82 17.48 8.75
CA SER A 134 13.66 18.12 8.13
C SER A 134 12.41 17.24 8.14
N GLU A 135 12.55 15.93 7.97
CA GLU A 135 11.43 15.02 7.77
C GLU A 135 11.68 13.71 8.53
N LYS A 136 10.65 13.23 9.22
CA LYS A 136 10.63 11.92 9.88
C LYS A 136 9.47 11.10 9.33
N ILE A 137 9.74 9.87 8.92
CA ILE A 137 8.71 8.94 8.46
C ILE A 137 7.82 8.55 9.66
N VAL A 138 6.51 8.70 9.51
CA VAL A 138 5.53 8.37 10.56
C VAL A 138 4.52 7.30 10.17
N ALA A 139 4.22 7.17 8.88
CA ALA A 139 3.33 6.14 8.38
C ALA A 139 3.70 5.74 6.96
N THR A 140 3.75 4.43 6.72
CA THR A 140 3.89 3.85 5.39
C THR A 140 2.77 2.86 5.14
N VAL A 141 2.11 2.94 3.98
CA VAL A 141 0.98 2.07 3.65
C VAL A 141 1.06 1.62 2.21
N THR A 142 0.82 0.33 1.99
CA THR A 142 0.64 -0.25 0.65
C THR A 142 -0.77 -0.80 0.49
N ARG A 143 -1.16 -1.00 -0.77
CA ARG A 143 -2.38 -1.73 -1.08
C ARG A 143 -2.27 -3.18 -0.60
N LYS A 144 -3.39 -3.75 -0.14
CA LYS A 144 -3.47 -5.18 0.18
C LYS A 144 -3.24 -6.03 -1.08
N LEU A 145 -2.35 -7.02 -1.00
CA LEU A 145 -1.94 -7.84 -2.14
C LEU A 145 -3.08 -8.71 -2.73
N ASN A 146 -4.07 -9.05 -1.89
CA ASN A 146 -5.24 -9.84 -2.25
C ASN A 146 -6.47 -9.00 -2.61
N GLU A 147 -6.35 -7.67 -2.69
CA GLU A 147 -7.46 -6.82 -3.10
C GLU A 147 -7.78 -7.02 -4.58
N VAL A 148 -9.07 -7.22 -4.87
CA VAL A 148 -9.61 -7.30 -6.23
C VAL A 148 -10.31 -5.97 -6.56
N VAL A 149 -10.01 -5.44 -7.74
CA VAL A 149 -10.65 -4.22 -8.27
C VAL A 149 -11.51 -4.60 -9.47
N HIS A 150 -12.83 -4.41 -9.35
CA HIS A 150 -13.77 -4.78 -10.40
C HIS A 150 -13.75 -3.78 -11.57
N THR A 151 -13.81 -2.48 -11.25
CA THR A 151 -13.90 -1.40 -12.25
C THR A 151 -12.56 -0.67 -12.37
N GLN A 152 -11.96 -0.71 -13.56
CA GLN A 152 -10.70 -0.01 -13.86
C GLN A 152 -10.89 1.45 -14.26
N ALA A 153 -12.13 1.88 -14.44
CA ALA A 153 -12.44 3.23 -14.88
C ALA A 153 -13.62 3.78 -14.09
N LYS A 154 -13.67 5.10 -14.00
CA LYS A 154 -14.74 5.88 -13.40
C LYS A 154 -15.36 6.74 -14.50
N VAL A 155 -16.64 6.54 -14.75
CA VAL A 155 -17.40 7.38 -15.68
C VAL A 155 -17.70 8.69 -14.96
N VAL A 156 -17.39 9.81 -15.62
CA VAL A 156 -17.62 11.16 -15.11
C VAL A 156 -18.81 11.76 -15.87
N ALA A 157 -19.37 12.84 -15.33
CA ALA A 157 -20.25 13.74 -16.09
C ALA A 157 -19.71 14.03 -17.51
N ASP A 158 -20.64 14.30 -18.44
CA ASP A 158 -20.36 14.55 -19.87
C ASP A 158 -19.81 13.36 -20.68
N GLN A 159 -20.06 12.13 -20.21
CA GLN A 159 -19.62 10.89 -20.87
C GLN A 159 -18.09 10.77 -21.01
N ASP A 160 -17.32 11.45 -20.14
CA ASP A 160 -15.86 11.25 -20.06
C ASP A 160 -15.53 10.08 -19.12
N VAL A 161 -14.35 9.49 -19.29
CA VAL A 161 -13.88 8.35 -18.50
C VAL A 161 -12.52 8.66 -17.89
N MET A 162 -12.43 8.55 -16.56
CA MET A 162 -11.15 8.57 -15.86
C MET A 162 -10.69 7.13 -15.60
N TYR A 163 -9.58 6.72 -16.20
CA TYR A 163 -8.97 5.43 -15.90
C TYR A 163 -8.25 5.49 -14.56
N LYS A 164 -8.58 4.56 -13.66
CA LYS A 164 -7.93 4.44 -12.35
C LYS A 164 -6.50 3.95 -12.55
N TYR A 165 -5.54 4.58 -11.88
CA TYR A 165 -4.18 4.08 -11.86
C TYR A 165 -4.04 2.98 -10.78
N ILE A 166 -4.04 1.71 -11.20
CA ILE A 166 -4.06 0.55 -10.31
C ILE A 166 -2.71 -0.16 -10.38
N SER A 167 -1.79 0.15 -9.47
CA SER A 167 -0.50 -0.54 -9.35
C SER A 167 -0.35 -1.23 -7.99
N ARG A 168 0.24 -2.44 -7.98
CA ARG A 168 0.56 -3.18 -6.74
C ARG A 168 1.83 -2.64 -6.06
N ASN A 169 2.63 -1.89 -6.82
CA ASN A 169 3.97 -1.45 -6.46
C ASN A 169 3.97 0.03 -6.05
N LEU A 170 2.91 0.46 -5.36
CA LEU A 170 2.79 1.81 -4.83
C LEU A 170 2.90 1.79 -3.32
N LEU A 171 3.75 2.67 -2.81
CA LEU A 171 3.94 2.92 -1.41
C LEU A 171 3.50 4.35 -1.12
N PHE A 172 2.53 4.48 -0.23
CA PHE A 172 2.23 5.75 0.40
C PHE A 172 3.17 5.96 1.58
N VAL A 173 3.78 7.14 1.66
CA VAL A 173 4.68 7.53 2.75
C VAL A 173 4.23 8.88 3.28
N ALA A 174 3.92 8.96 4.56
CA ALA A 174 3.69 10.21 5.25
C ALA A 174 4.88 10.53 6.16
N THR A 175 5.39 11.74 6.01
CA THR A 175 6.45 12.30 6.83
C THR A 175 5.94 13.53 7.58
N VAL A 176 6.55 13.83 8.72
CA VAL A 176 6.28 15.05 9.47
C VAL A 176 7.58 15.75 9.84
N ALA A 177 7.51 17.05 10.13
CA ALA A 177 8.61 17.75 10.78
C ALA A 177 9.04 17.00 12.07
N PRO A 178 10.34 16.81 12.35
CA PRO A 178 10.82 16.03 13.49
C PRO A 178 10.23 16.49 14.83
N LYS A 179 10.13 17.81 15.03
CA LYS A 179 9.49 18.41 16.20
C LYS A 179 8.00 18.05 16.31
N GLY A 180 7.30 17.96 15.18
CA GLY A 180 5.88 17.61 15.08
C GLY A 180 5.57 16.12 15.30
N SER A 181 6.58 15.29 15.59
CA SER A 181 6.38 13.88 15.96
C SER A 181 6.03 13.66 17.44
N GLY A 182 6.02 14.72 18.25
CA GLY A 182 5.62 14.69 19.67
C GLY A 182 4.11 14.78 19.90
N GLU A 183 3.71 14.99 21.17
CA GLU A 183 2.31 15.16 21.57
C GLU A 183 1.66 16.38 20.90
N ILE A 184 0.36 16.29 20.62
CA ILE A 184 -0.41 17.34 19.96
C ILE A 184 -0.29 18.65 20.76
N GLY A 185 0.13 19.73 20.10
CA GLY A 185 0.29 21.05 20.71
C GLY A 185 1.69 21.36 21.27
N SER A 186 2.66 20.45 21.10
CA SER A 186 4.07 20.68 21.46
C SER A 186 4.84 21.61 20.49
N VAL A 187 4.25 21.92 19.33
CA VAL A 187 4.90 22.68 18.25
C VAL A 187 3.97 23.77 17.73
N THR A 188 4.54 24.87 17.28
CA THR A 188 3.79 25.95 16.63
C THR A 188 3.38 25.57 15.19
N PRO A 189 2.27 26.11 14.67
CA PRO A 189 1.82 25.79 13.31
C PRO A 189 2.79 26.18 12.18
N GLU A 190 3.76 27.06 12.44
CA GLU A 190 4.79 27.48 11.50
C GLU A 190 5.93 26.47 11.41
N GLU A 191 6.21 25.75 12.50
CA GLU A 191 7.28 24.76 12.61
C GLU A 191 6.80 23.33 12.34
N SER A 192 5.51 23.15 12.03
CA SER A 192 4.91 21.85 11.76
C SER A 192 4.43 21.75 10.31
N TRP A 193 4.76 20.63 9.67
CA TRP A 193 4.23 20.27 8.36
C TRP A 193 4.19 18.76 8.21
N LEU A 194 3.29 18.30 7.35
CA LEU A 194 3.16 16.91 6.93
C LEU A 194 3.36 16.85 5.42
N VAL A 195 4.22 15.95 4.95
CA VAL A 195 4.39 15.69 3.52
C VAL A 195 3.96 14.27 3.21
N ALA A 196 3.03 14.15 2.26
CA ALA A 196 2.55 12.87 1.77
C ALA A 196 3.14 12.58 0.39
N TYR A 197 3.74 11.41 0.25
CA TYR A 197 4.40 10.94 -0.96
C TYR A 197 3.72 9.67 -1.48
N LEU A 198 3.63 9.55 -2.79
CA LEU A 198 3.29 8.31 -3.49
C LEU A 198 4.51 7.88 -4.29
N ILE A 199 5.13 6.77 -3.89
CA ILE A 199 6.39 6.28 -4.43
C ILE A 199 6.14 4.95 -5.16
N ASP A 200 6.70 4.83 -6.35
CA ASP A 200 6.77 3.56 -7.07
C ASP A 200 7.89 2.69 -6.48
N THR A 201 7.55 1.50 -5.97
CA THR A 201 8.50 0.63 -5.26
C THR A 201 9.43 -0.16 -6.17
N VAL A 202 9.22 -0.13 -7.50
CA VAL A 202 10.11 -0.76 -8.47
C VAL A 202 11.16 0.24 -8.95
N THR A 203 10.75 1.47 -9.25
CA THR A 203 11.62 2.49 -9.86
C THR A 203 12.13 3.55 -8.89
N GLY A 204 11.51 3.69 -7.71
CA GLY A 204 11.83 4.75 -6.74
C GLY A 204 11.27 6.11 -7.11
N ARG A 205 10.48 6.20 -8.19
CA ARG A 205 9.92 7.48 -8.66
C ARG A 205 8.84 7.96 -7.70
N ILE A 206 8.93 9.22 -7.31
CA ILE A 206 7.85 9.92 -6.62
C ILE A 206 6.82 10.34 -7.68
N LEU A 207 5.65 9.70 -7.67
CA LEU A 207 4.54 9.99 -8.57
C LEU A 207 3.78 11.24 -8.16
N HIS A 208 3.64 11.46 -6.85
CA HIS A 208 2.94 12.61 -6.30
C HIS A 208 3.52 12.99 -4.94
N ARG A 209 3.52 14.29 -4.67
CA ARG A 209 3.95 14.89 -3.40
C ARG A 209 2.99 16.03 -3.06
N VAL A 210 2.44 16.01 -1.86
CA VAL A 210 1.65 17.11 -1.31
C VAL A 210 2.17 17.49 0.07
N THR A 211 2.30 18.79 0.31
CA THR A 211 2.74 19.34 1.60
C THR A 211 1.58 20.07 2.24
N HIS A 212 1.39 19.81 3.52
CA HIS A 212 0.38 20.46 4.35
C HIS A 212 1.05 21.16 5.52
N HIS A 213 0.79 22.46 5.67
CA HIS A 213 1.40 23.29 6.73
C HIS A 213 0.53 23.33 7.99
N GLY A 214 1.16 23.44 9.16
CA GLY A 214 0.46 23.52 10.44
C GLY A 214 -0.25 22.24 10.83
N LEU A 215 0.23 21.09 10.35
CA LEU A 215 -0.31 19.78 10.68
C LEU A 215 0.60 19.02 11.64
N GLN A 216 0.01 18.13 12.42
CA GLN A 216 0.70 17.26 13.36
C GLN A 216 0.13 15.83 13.33
N GLY A 217 0.99 14.85 13.65
CA GLY A 217 0.57 13.45 13.87
C GLY A 217 -0.22 13.26 15.18
N PRO A 218 -0.73 12.04 15.46
CA PRO A 218 -0.46 10.80 14.74
C PRO A 218 -1.15 10.71 13.37
N VAL A 219 -0.48 10.08 12.42
CA VAL A 219 -1.00 9.90 11.05
C VAL A 219 -1.48 8.46 10.87
N HIS A 220 -2.75 8.30 10.53
CA HIS A 220 -3.32 6.99 10.19
C HIS A 220 -3.74 7.00 8.73
N ALA A 221 -3.25 6.05 7.94
CA ALA A 221 -3.51 6.00 6.51
C ALA A 221 -4.02 4.62 6.05
N VAL A 222 -4.78 4.62 4.95
CA VAL A 222 -5.25 3.41 4.27
C VAL A 222 -5.14 3.59 2.76
N PHE A 223 -4.60 2.58 2.07
CA PHE A 223 -4.49 2.54 0.62
C PHE A 223 -5.42 1.43 0.07
N SER A 224 -6.35 1.79 -0.79
CA SER A 224 -7.25 0.86 -1.49
C SER A 224 -7.42 1.27 -2.95
N GLU A 225 -7.49 0.28 -3.86
CA GLU A 225 -7.66 0.50 -5.29
C GLU A 225 -6.63 1.49 -5.90
N ASN A 226 -7.07 2.73 -6.17
CA ASN A 226 -6.31 3.84 -6.75
C ASN A 226 -6.30 5.08 -5.84
N TRP A 227 -6.68 4.93 -4.57
CA TRP A 227 -6.84 6.04 -3.65
C TRP A 227 -6.22 5.76 -2.29
N VAL A 228 -5.79 6.84 -1.65
CA VAL A 228 -5.28 6.84 -0.28
C VAL A 228 -6.06 7.83 0.54
N VAL A 229 -6.47 7.41 1.74
CA VAL A 229 -7.03 8.31 2.76
C VAL A 229 -6.09 8.31 3.94
N TYR A 230 -5.80 9.49 4.47
CA TYR A 230 -4.99 9.65 5.67
C TYR A 230 -5.56 10.72 6.58
N HIS A 231 -5.54 10.42 7.87
CA HIS A 231 -6.08 11.21 8.97
C HIS A 231 -4.93 11.81 9.79
N TYR A 232 -5.08 13.07 10.18
CA TYR A 232 -4.09 13.83 10.95
C TYR A 232 -4.77 14.97 11.75
N PHE A 233 -3.99 15.69 12.56
CA PHE A 233 -4.48 16.85 13.31
C PHE A 233 -4.01 18.17 12.66
N ASN A 234 -4.92 19.14 12.49
CA ASN A 234 -4.59 20.50 12.05
C ASN A 234 -4.47 21.43 13.26
N LEU A 235 -3.27 21.97 13.50
CA LEU A 235 -2.97 22.88 14.60
C LEU A 235 -3.60 24.26 14.41
N ARG A 236 -3.72 24.76 13.18
CA ARG A 236 -4.31 26.08 12.90
C ARG A 236 -5.83 26.06 13.12
N ALA A 237 -6.48 25.00 12.67
CA ALA A 237 -7.92 24.83 12.79
C ALA A 237 -8.35 24.22 14.12
N HIS A 238 -7.40 23.68 14.92
CA HIS A 238 -7.65 22.90 16.14
C HIS A 238 -8.65 21.76 15.93
N ARG A 239 -8.59 21.10 14.77
CA ARG A 239 -9.53 20.06 14.34
C ARG A 239 -8.80 18.92 13.65
N TYR A 240 -9.39 17.73 13.70
CA TYR A 240 -8.92 16.61 12.90
C TYR A 240 -9.34 16.78 11.45
N GLU A 241 -8.52 16.25 10.56
CA GLU A 241 -8.76 16.28 9.13
C GLU A 241 -8.46 14.92 8.52
N MET A 242 -9.17 14.63 7.43
CA MET A 242 -8.91 13.51 6.54
C MET A 242 -8.66 14.04 5.14
N SER A 243 -7.49 13.74 4.60
CA SER A 243 -7.19 14.00 3.20
C SER A 243 -7.37 12.74 2.38
N VAL A 244 -7.91 12.90 1.17
CA VAL A 244 -7.96 11.85 0.15
C VAL A 244 -7.10 12.25 -1.04
N ILE A 245 -6.38 11.28 -1.60
CA ILE A 245 -5.70 11.38 -2.89
C ILE A 245 -6.21 10.26 -3.77
N GLU A 246 -6.73 10.58 -4.95
CA GLU A 246 -7.09 9.62 -6.00
C GLU A 246 -6.13 9.77 -7.18
N ILE A 247 -5.65 8.64 -7.70
CA ILE A 247 -4.65 8.58 -8.77
C ILE A 247 -5.30 8.01 -10.02
N TYR A 248 -5.11 8.68 -11.15
CA TYR A 248 -5.68 8.33 -12.44
C TYR A 248 -4.59 8.25 -13.50
N ASP A 249 -4.78 7.33 -14.45
CA ASP A 249 -3.87 7.11 -15.57
C ASP A 249 -4.23 8.04 -16.72
N GLN A 250 -3.35 9.00 -17.01
CA GLN A 250 -3.53 9.97 -18.08
C GLN A 250 -2.98 9.45 -19.42
N SER A 251 -2.09 8.46 -19.42
CA SER A 251 -1.57 7.86 -20.67
C SER A 251 -2.68 7.22 -21.52
N ARG A 252 -3.82 6.91 -20.89
CA ARG A 252 -5.02 6.37 -21.54
C ARG A 252 -6.05 7.44 -21.93
N ALA A 253 -5.72 8.72 -21.81
CA ALA A 253 -6.64 9.83 -22.09
C ALA A 253 -7.17 9.81 -23.54
N ASP A 254 -6.37 9.41 -24.52
CA ASP A 254 -6.84 9.34 -25.92
C ASP A 254 -7.87 8.20 -26.17
N ASN A 255 -8.09 7.33 -25.19
CA ASN A 255 -9.08 6.25 -25.22
C ASN A 255 -10.33 6.53 -24.36
N LYS A 256 -10.57 7.80 -23.99
CA LYS A 256 -11.69 8.31 -23.16
C LYS A 256 -13.12 8.13 -23.73
N ASP A 257 -13.35 7.18 -24.62
CA ASP A 257 -14.68 6.96 -25.18
C ASP A 257 -15.42 5.87 -24.39
N VAL A 258 -16.52 6.24 -23.72
CA VAL A 258 -17.43 5.31 -23.02
C VAL A 258 -17.87 4.18 -23.97
N TRP A 259 -18.10 4.48 -25.25
CA TRP A 259 -18.49 3.47 -26.22
C TRP A 259 -17.40 2.44 -26.49
N LYS A 260 -16.12 2.82 -26.46
CA LYS A 260 -15.02 1.84 -26.57
C LYS A 260 -14.93 0.93 -25.34
N LEU A 261 -15.28 1.44 -24.16
CA LEU A 261 -15.35 0.63 -22.94
C LEU A 261 -16.53 -0.36 -23.02
N VAL A 262 -17.72 0.12 -23.36
CA VAL A 262 -18.97 -0.67 -23.45
C VAL A 262 -18.90 -1.71 -24.58
N LEU A 263 -18.34 -1.35 -25.74
CA LEU A 263 -18.21 -2.24 -26.89
C LEU A 263 -16.99 -3.17 -26.81
N GLY A 264 -16.19 -3.11 -25.73
CA GLY A 264 -15.00 -3.95 -25.55
C GLY A 264 -13.85 -3.67 -26.52
N LYS A 265 -13.88 -2.55 -27.24
CA LYS A 265 -12.89 -2.16 -28.27
C LYS A 265 -11.72 -1.35 -27.69
N HIS A 266 -11.32 -1.62 -26.47
CA HIS A 266 -10.22 -0.94 -25.80
C HIS A 266 -9.02 -1.90 -25.67
N ASN A 267 -7.83 -1.42 -26.02
CA ASN A 267 -6.61 -2.23 -26.04
C ASN A 267 -6.06 -2.43 -24.61
N LEU A 268 -6.67 -3.35 -23.85
CA LEU A 268 -6.22 -3.73 -22.50
C LEU A 268 -5.07 -4.74 -22.50
N THR A 269 -4.71 -5.29 -23.65
CA THR A 269 -3.73 -6.38 -23.80
C THR A 269 -2.29 -5.91 -23.90
N SER A 270 -2.04 -4.59 -23.93
CA SER A 270 -0.67 -4.08 -23.92
C SER A 270 -0.01 -4.32 -22.56
N PRO A 271 1.16 -4.99 -22.50
CA PRO A 271 1.85 -5.22 -21.24
C PRO A 271 2.25 -3.88 -20.61
N ILE A 272 1.85 -3.68 -19.35
CA ILE A 272 2.19 -2.46 -18.60
C ILE A 272 3.47 -2.75 -17.83
N SER A 273 4.54 -2.03 -18.18
CA SER A 273 5.79 -2.02 -17.42
C SER A 273 5.89 -0.72 -16.63
N LEU A 274 6.30 -0.78 -15.36
CA LEU A 274 6.51 0.45 -14.58
C LEU A 274 7.70 1.27 -15.10
N PHE A 275 8.59 0.64 -15.88
CA PHE A 275 9.66 1.35 -16.57
C PHE A 275 9.18 2.21 -17.74
N SER A 276 7.96 2.00 -18.27
CA SER A 276 7.42 2.80 -19.38
C SER A 276 6.94 4.19 -18.96
N ARG A 277 7.01 4.52 -17.66
CA ARG A 277 6.70 5.84 -17.09
C ARG A 277 5.29 6.35 -17.49
N PRO A 278 4.22 5.71 -17.02
CA PRO A 278 2.87 6.21 -17.28
C PRO A 278 2.71 7.64 -16.71
N GLU A 279 2.06 8.51 -17.48
CA GLU A 279 1.64 9.83 -17.01
C GLU A 279 0.43 9.65 -16.09
N VAL A 280 0.52 10.18 -14.86
CA VAL A 280 -0.54 10.07 -13.86
C VAL A 280 -1.04 11.45 -13.48
N ILE A 281 -2.35 11.54 -13.26
CA ILE A 281 -3.00 12.73 -12.72
C ILE A 281 -3.60 12.40 -11.36
N THR A 282 -3.42 13.30 -10.40
CA THR A 282 -3.92 13.13 -9.03
C THR A 282 -4.98 14.17 -8.73
N LYS A 283 -6.07 13.74 -8.10
CA LYS A 283 -7.07 14.61 -7.49
C LYS A 283 -7.00 14.47 -5.98
N SER A 284 -6.99 15.57 -5.25
CA SER A 284 -6.91 15.54 -3.78
C SER A 284 -7.81 16.58 -3.15
N GLN A 285 -8.32 16.26 -1.96
CA GLN A 285 -9.17 17.15 -1.17
C GLN A 285 -9.09 16.77 0.31
N SER A 286 -9.13 17.78 1.17
CA SER A 286 -9.14 17.63 2.63
C SER A 286 -10.53 17.88 3.18
N TYR A 287 -10.89 17.14 4.22
CA TYR A 287 -12.18 17.18 4.90
C TYR A 287 -12.00 17.27 6.40
N PHE A 288 -12.79 18.10 7.08
CA PHE A 288 -12.79 18.10 8.53
C PHE A 288 -13.45 16.82 9.07
N PHE A 289 -12.80 16.26 10.08
CA PHE A 289 -13.28 15.13 10.85
C PHE A 289 -13.28 15.48 12.34
N THR A 290 -14.13 14.81 13.11
CA THR A 290 -14.45 15.21 14.48
C THR A 290 -13.74 14.39 15.53
N HIS A 291 -13.33 13.15 15.21
CA HIS A 291 -12.79 12.20 16.18
C HIS A 291 -11.32 11.89 15.91
N SER A 292 -10.55 11.69 16.97
CA SER A 292 -9.25 11.03 16.83
C SER A 292 -9.43 9.55 16.55
N LEU A 293 -8.54 8.99 15.74
CA LEU A 293 -8.53 7.58 15.39
C LEU A 293 -7.42 6.82 16.14
N LYS A 294 -7.69 5.56 16.46
CA LYS A 294 -6.71 4.53 16.82
C LYS A 294 -6.32 3.69 15.60
N ALA A 295 -7.28 3.44 14.71
CA ALA A 295 -7.07 2.61 13.53
C ALA A 295 -7.99 3.04 12.37
N ILE A 296 -7.51 2.82 11.15
CA ILE A 296 -8.26 3.02 9.91
C ILE A 296 -8.10 1.78 9.04
N ALA A 297 -9.21 1.30 8.48
CA ALA A 297 -9.21 0.18 7.56
C ALA A 297 -10.27 0.39 6.47
N VAL A 298 -10.25 -0.48 5.46
CA VAL A 298 -11.21 -0.45 4.36
C VAL A 298 -11.85 -1.82 4.20
N THR A 299 -13.13 -1.85 3.86
CA THR A 299 -13.83 -3.10 3.53
C THR A 299 -13.29 -3.71 2.24
N SER A 300 -13.29 -5.05 2.16
CA SER A 300 -12.89 -5.79 0.97
C SER A 300 -13.90 -6.90 0.70
N THR A 301 -14.19 -7.12 -0.58
CA THR A 301 -15.12 -8.17 -1.03
C THR A 301 -14.45 -9.02 -2.10
N ALA A 302 -14.87 -10.28 -2.22
CA ALA A 302 -14.21 -11.26 -3.10
C ALA A 302 -14.11 -10.81 -4.58
N LYS A 303 -15.09 -10.03 -5.06
CA LYS A 303 -15.11 -9.52 -6.43
C LYS A 303 -14.85 -8.02 -6.54
N GLY A 304 -14.75 -7.29 -5.42
CA GLY A 304 -14.53 -5.84 -5.44
C GLY A 304 -15.67 -5.03 -6.09
N ILE A 305 -16.91 -5.55 -6.07
CA ILE A 305 -18.08 -4.90 -6.69
C ILE A 305 -18.78 -3.95 -5.71
N THR A 306 -18.96 -4.39 -4.47
CA THR A 306 -19.65 -3.60 -3.43
C THR A 306 -18.88 -2.32 -3.10
N SER A 307 -19.63 -1.24 -2.87
CA SER A 307 -19.07 0.05 -2.43
C SER A 307 -18.17 -0.10 -1.20
N LYS A 308 -17.01 0.55 -1.27
CA LYS A 308 -16.02 0.53 -0.20
C LYS A 308 -16.47 1.43 0.96
N GLN A 309 -16.31 0.92 2.18
CA GLN A 309 -16.48 1.69 3.41
C GLN A 309 -15.15 1.76 4.14
N LEU A 310 -14.85 2.92 4.70
CA LEU A 310 -13.77 3.12 5.64
C LEU A 310 -14.26 2.75 7.03
N LEU A 311 -13.56 1.82 7.67
CA LEU A 311 -13.77 1.43 9.06
C LEU A 311 -12.84 2.29 9.93
N LEU A 312 -13.42 3.09 10.80
CA LEU A 312 -12.74 4.06 11.64
C LEU A 312 -12.86 3.64 13.09
N GLY A 313 -11.77 3.15 13.68
CA GLY A 313 -11.69 2.88 15.11
C GLY A 313 -11.32 4.15 15.85
N THR A 314 -12.26 4.72 16.60
CA THR A 314 -12.04 5.96 17.36
C THR A 314 -11.29 5.72 18.66
N ILE A 315 -10.75 6.78 19.28
CA ILE A 315 -10.13 6.68 20.60
C ILE A 315 -11.09 6.26 21.72
N GLY A 316 -12.40 6.50 21.52
CA GLY A 316 -13.47 6.08 22.43
C GLY A 316 -13.93 4.64 22.23
N ASP A 317 -13.15 3.81 21.52
CA ASP A 317 -13.42 2.40 21.24
C ASP A 317 -14.72 2.13 20.46
N GLN A 318 -15.23 3.15 19.77
CA GLN A 318 -16.32 3.02 18.81
C GLN A 318 -15.77 2.76 17.41
N VAL A 319 -16.47 1.93 16.65
CA VAL A 319 -16.18 1.66 15.23
C VAL A 319 -17.23 2.35 14.38
N LEU A 320 -16.79 3.27 13.52
CA LEU A 320 -17.64 3.97 12.57
C LEU A 320 -17.38 3.41 11.17
N ALA A 321 -18.43 3.32 10.35
CA ALA A 321 -18.32 2.98 8.93
C ALA A 321 -18.67 4.21 8.09
N LEU A 322 -17.69 4.74 7.34
CA LEU A 322 -17.88 5.88 6.45
C LEU A 322 -17.82 5.42 4.99
N ASP A 323 -18.86 5.71 4.22
CA ASP A 323 -18.86 5.42 2.78
C ASP A 323 -17.78 6.25 2.06
N LYS A 324 -16.97 5.60 1.21
CA LYS A 324 -15.91 6.25 0.42
C LYS A 324 -16.42 7.43 -0.43
N ARG A 325 -17.71 7.47 -0.78
CA ARG A 325 -18.32 8.60 -1.52
C ARG A 325 -18.25 9.93 -0.76
N PHE A 326 -18.21 9.92 0.57
CA PHE A 326 -17.97 11.15 1.35
C PHE A 326 -16.53 11.65 1.22
N LEU A 327 -15.60 10.83 0.73
CA LEU A 327 -14.20 11.19 0.51
C LEU A 327 -13.88 11.17 -0.99
N ASP A 328 -14.74 11.74 -1.84
CA ASP A 328 -14.47 11.93 -3.28
C ASP A 328 -13.84 13.31 -3.50
N PRO A 329 -12.63 13.45 -4.06
CA PRO A 329 -11.95 14.74 -4.21
C PRO A 329 -12.60 15.72 -5.20
N ARG A 330 -13.76 15.35 -5.78
CA ARG A 330 -14.54 16.18 -6.70
C ARG A 330 -15.76 16.82 -6.02
N ARG A 331 -15.94 16.64 -4.70
CA ARG A 331 -17.07 17.25 -3.99
C ARG A 331 -16.94 18.77 -3.98
N THR A 332 -17.94 19.44 -4.53
CA THR A 332 -18.07 20.91 -4.51
C THR A 332 -19.28 21.31 -3.67
N VAL A 333 -19.32 22.57 -3.21
CA VAL A 333 -20.44 23.08 -2.38
C VAL A 333 -21.76 23.02 -3.16
N ASN A 334 -21.72 23.41 -4.44
CA ASN A 334 -22.88 23.39 -5.35
C ASN A 334 -22.57 22.50 -6.56
N PRO A 335 -22.74 21.17 -6.45
CA PRO A 335 -22.51 20.29 -7.58
C PRO A 335 -23.56 20.54 -8.68
N THR A 336 -23.11 20.42 -9.92
CA THR A 336 -23.94 20.49 -11.12
C THR A 336 -24.97 19.34 -11.15
N GLN A 337 -25.99 19.46 -12.00
CA GLN A 337 -26.99 18.39 -12.16
C GLN A 337 -26.36 17.07 -12.60
N ALA A 338 -25.40 17.12 -13.54
CA ALA A 338 -24.69 15.93 -14.02
C ALA A 338 -23.84 15.27 -12.92
N GLU A 339 -23.18 16.06 -12.06
CA GLU A 339 -22.43 15.51 -10.92
C GLU A 339 -23.35 14.87 -9.86
N LYS A 340 -24.54 15.42 -9.65
CA LYS A 340 -25.56 14.81 -8.76
C LYS A 340 -26.06 13.48 -9.31
N GLU A 341 -26.26 13.38 -10.62
CA GLU A 341 -26.62 12.12 -11.29
C GLU A 341 -25.52 11.06 -11.19
N GLU A 342 -24.24 11.48 -11.14
CA GLU A 342 -23.09 10.60 -10.84
C GLU A 342 -23.05 10.15 -9.36
N GLY A 343 -23.86 10.77 -8.50
CA GLY A 343 -23.89 10.51 -7.06
C GLY A 343 -22.85 11.28 -6.25
N ILE A 344 -22.33 12.41 -6.77
CA ILE A 344 -21.49 13.32 -6.00
C ILE A 344 -22.29 13.95 -4.86
N ILE A 345 -21.83 13.72 -3.64
CA ILE A 345 -22.43 14.30 -2.44
C ILE A 345 -21.91 15.73 -2.29
N PRO A 346 -22.77 16.76 -2.14
CA PRO A 346 -22.33 18.14 -1.93
C PRO A 346 -21.34 18.26 -0.78
N LEU A 347 -20.32 19.12 -0.94
CA LEU A 347 -19.34 19.38 0.10
C LEU A 347 -20.03 19.99 1.33
N THR A 348 -19.77 19.40 2.49
CA THR A 348 -20.25 19.83 3.80
C THR A 348 -19.07 20.27 4.66
N ASP A 349 -19.33 21.10 5.66
CA ASP A 349 -18.28 21.62 6.55
C ASP A 349 -17.50 20.52 7.27
N SER A 350 -18.15 19.40 7.60
CA SER A 350 -17.50 18.23 8.19
C SER A 350 -18.06 16.94 7.61
N LEU A 351 -17.28 15.87 7.74
CA LEU A 351 -17.76 14.52 7.46
C LEU A 351 -18.84 14.14 8.47
N PRO A 352 -19.97 13.56 8.03
CA PRO A 352 -21.04 13.19 8.93
C PRO A 352 -20.63 12.01 9.80
N ILE A 353 -21.04 12.08 11.06
CA ILE A 353 -21.07 10.92 11.95
C ILE A 353 -22.51 10.46 11.98
N ILE A 354 -22.76 9.28 11.47
CA ILE A 354 -24.09 8.67 11.53
C ILE A 354 -24.01 7.62 12.63
N PRO A 355 -24.40 7.95 13.89
CA PRO A 355 -24.59 6.91 14.89
C PRO A 355 -25.67 5.95 14.37
N GLN A 356 -25.38 4.64 14.39
CA GLN A 356 -26.36 3.61 14.05
C GLN A 356 -27.37 3.41 15.16
#